data_AF-A0A523M9G4-F1
#
_entry.id   AF-A0A523M9G4-F1
#
_cell.length_a   1.000
_cell.length_b   1.000
_cell.length_c   1.000
_cell.angle_alpha   90.00
_cell.angle_beta   90.00
_cell.angle_gamma   90.00
#
_symmetry.space_group_name_H-M   'P 1'
#
loop_
_entity.id
_entity.type
_entity.pdbx_description
1 polymer ?
#
loop_
_entity_poly.entity_id
_entity_poly.type
_entity_poly.pdbx_seq_one_letter_code
_entity_poly.pdbx_strand_id
1 'polypeptide(L)'
;MKILRILGVVAAITIAGGTSTVFAQDMVETSGEGACSYVQENMFAGPFNVCEEPVGAESCAVLGETDDNADAVHAEGACPAEDLIGSCDKGDTKLRYYSGDAGGLEIGCGFQGGEWESAE
;
A
#
# COMPACT_ATOMS: atom_id res chain seq x y z
N MET A 1 -8.56 74.97 -10.88
CA MET A 1 -9.37 74.23 -11.87
C MET A 1 -8.98 72.75 -11.82
N LYS A 2 -9.99 71.86 -11.72
CA LYS A 2 -10.06 70.45 -12.19
C LYS A 2 -8.91 69.50 -11.78
N ILE A 3 -9.04 68.67 -10.73
CA ILE A 3 -9.84 67.42 -10.55
C ILE A 3 -9.58 66.33 -11.63
N LEU A 4 -9.36 65.09 -11.11
CA LEU A 4 -9.40 63.75 -11.71
C LEU A 4 -8.08 63.27 -12.35
N ARG A 5 -7.60 62.03 -12.21
CA ARG A 5 -8.30 60.75 -11.97
C ARG A 5 -7.32 59.66 -11.52
N ILE A 6 -7.87 58.69 -10.80
CA ILE A 6 -7.28 57.45 -10.26
C ILE A 6 -6.83 56.52 -11.38
N LEU A 7 -5.68 55.86 -11.21
CA LEU A 7 -5.31 54.62 -11.89
C LEU A 7 -4.58 53.73 -10.89
N GLY A 8 -5.35 52.84 -10.25
CA GLY A 8 -4.82 51.75 -9.43
C GLY A 8 -4.13 50.74 -10.33
N VAL A 9 -2.84 50.50 -10.09
CA VAL A 9 -2.08 49.44 -10.74
C VAL A 9 -2.33 48.15 -9.99
N VAL A 10 -2.96 47.21 -10.68
CA VAL A 10 -3.16 45.81 -10.27
C VAL A 10 -1.80 45.13 -10.27
N ALA A 11 -1.29 44.76 -9.10
CA ALA A 11 -0.17 43.83 -8.96
C ALA A 11 -0.74 42.44 -8.66
N ALA A 12 -0.99 41.67 -9.71
CA ALA A 12 -1.26 40.24 -9.58
C ALA A 12 0.06 39.53 -9.25
N ILE A 13 0.22 39.12 -8.00
CA ILE A 13 1.30 38.23 -7.57
C ILE A 13 0.91 36.82 -7.99
N THR A 14 1.35 36.42 -9.18
CA THR A 14 1.36 35.01 -9.58
C THR A 14 2.49 34.32 -8.85
N ILE A 15 2.16 33.57 -7.80
CA ILE A 15 3.09 32.62 -7.19
C ILE A 15 3.24 31.49 -8.20
N ALA A 16 4.39 31.47 -8.89
CA ALA A 16 4.84 30.30 -9.64
C ALA A 16 5.14 29.21 -8.61
N GLY A 17 4.13 28.39 -8.32
CA GLY A 17 4.31 27.15 -7.58
C GLY A 17 5.23 26.25 -8.40
N GLY A 18 6.43 26.00 -7.87
CA GLY A 18 7.39 25.10 -8.47
C GLY A 18 6.75 23.73 -8.65
N THR A 19 6.75 23.23 -9.87
CA THR A 19 6.51 21.82 -10.15
C THR A 19 7.74 21.07 -9.66
N SER A 20 7.71 20.65 -8.41
CA SER A 20 8.58 19.59 -7.93
C SER A 20 8.25 18.35 -8.74
N THR A 21 9.06 18.03 -9.74
CA THR A 21 9.11 16.67 -10.28
C THR A 21 9.75 15.81 -9.20
N VAL A 22 8.90 15.33 -8.29
CA VAL A 22 9.26 14.22 -7.40
C VAL A 22 9.26 12.99 -8.28
N PHE A 23 10.41 12.33 -8.36
CA PHE A 23 10.55 11.02 -8.95
C PHE A 23 9.65 10.06 -8.16
N ALA A 24 8.52 9.67 -8.73
CA ALA A 24 7.75 8.53 -8.24
C ALA A 24 8.53 7.26 -8.62
N GLN A 25 9.56 6.95 -7.83
CA GLN A 25 10.09 5.60 -7.77
C GLN A 25 9.07 4.78 -6.99
N ASP A 26 8.31 3.97 -7.72
CA ASP A 26 7.88 2.63 -7.30
C ASP A 26 7.43 2.52 -5.83
N MET A 27 6.50 3.38 -5.45
CA MET A 27 5.69 3.16 -4.27
C MET A 27 4.36 2.72 -4.84
N VAL A 28 4.12 1.42 -4.89
CA VAL A 28 2.75 0.90 -5.03
C VAL A 28 2.03 1.37 -3.78
N GLU A 29 1.49 2.59 -3.84
CA GLU A 29 0.47 3.04 -2.89
C GLU A 29 -0.66 2.03 -3.06
N THR A 30 -0.78 1.11 -2.12
CA THR A 30 -1.84 0.12 -2.07
C THR A 30 -3.17 0.87 -1.93
N SER A 31 -3.74 1.22 -3.07
CA SER A 31 -4.84 2.19 -3.16
C SER A 31 -6.10 1.46 -3.55
N GLY A 32 -7.21 1.75 -2.86
CA GLY A 32 -8.52 1.20 -3.16
C GLY A 32 -9.04 0.24 -2.09
N GLU A 33 -10.28 -0.19 -2.29
CA GLU A 33 -11.01 -1.05 -1.36
C GLU A 33 -10.95 -2.52 -1.81
N GLY A 34 -10.96 -3.43 -0.83
CA GLY A 34 -10.96 -4.88 -1.03
C GLY A 34 -9.71 -5.55 -0.50
N ALA A 35 -9.43 -6.73 -1.02
CA ALA A 35 -8.34 -7.58 -0.59
C ALA A 35 -7.68 -8.25 -1.79
N CYS A 36 -6.43 -8.66 -1.65
CA CYS A 36 -5.69 -9.38 -2.67
C CYS A 36 -5.08 -10.64 -2.08
N SER A 37 -5.53 -11.81 -2.52
CA SER A 37 -4.91 -13.10 -2.17
C SER A 37 -3.87 -13.47 -3.20
N TYR A 38 -2.69 -13.91 -2.77
CA TYR A 38 -1.59 -14.30 -3.66
C TYR A 38 -0.60 -15.22 -2.95
N VAL A 39 0.29 -15.85 -3.72
CA VAL A 39 1.46 -16.56 -3.20
C VAL A 39 2.62 -15.57 -3.14
N GLN A 40 3.08 -15.26 -1.94
CA GLN A 40 4.28 -14.45 -1.70
C GLN A 40 5.51 -15.35 -1.76
N GLU A 41 6.31 -15.25 -2.81
CA GLU A 41 7.56 -16.00 -2.91
C GLU A 41 8.67 -15.29 -2.13
N ASN A 42 9.19 -15.95 -1.08
CA ASN A 42 10.33 -15.44 -0.32
C ASN A 42 11.51 -16.41 -0.40
N MET A 43 12.60 -15.97 -1.02
CA MET A 43 13.82 -16.79 -1.21
C MET A 43 14.47 -17.30 0.10
N PHE A 44 14.12 -16.75 1.26
CA PHE A 44 14.70 -17.09 2.56
C PHE A 44 13.77 -17.91 3.47
N ALA A 45 12.45 -17.83 3.30
CA ALA A 45 11.49 -18.41 4.23
C ALA A 45 10.39 -19.24 3.56
N GLY A 46 10.34 -19.24 2.22
CA GLY A 46 9.45 -20.06 1.40
C GLY A 46 8.28 -19.27 0.81
N PRO A 47 7.50 -19.90 -0.10
CA PRO A 47 6.25 -19.33 -0.53
C PRO A 47 5.24 -19.28 0.62
N PHE A 48 4.53 -18.17 0.74
CA PHE A 48 3.45 -18.00 1.69
C PHE A 48 2.15 -17.70 0.97
N ASN A 49 1.09 -18.45 1.28
CA ASN A 49 -0.27 -18.05 0.96
C ASN A 49 -0.64 -16.86 1.83
N VAL A 50 -0.85 -15.72 1.20
CA VAL A 50 -1.16 -14.46 1.88
C VAL A 50 -2.40 -13.80 1.32
N CYS A 51 -2.97 -12.90 2.12
CA CYS A 51 -3.96 -11.96 1.67
C CYS A 51 -3.63 -10.57 2.23
N GLU A 52 -3.50 -9.57 1.36
CA GLU A 52 -3.27 -8.18 1.78
C GLU A 52 -4.57 -7.35 1.68
N GLU A 53 -4.82 -6.51 2.68
CA GLU A 53 -5.98 -5.60 2.72
C GLU A 53 -5.68 -4.31 3.50
N PRO A 54 -6.28 -3.15 3.16
CA PRO A 54 -7.10 -2.93 1.97
C PRO A 54 -6.25 -2.86 0.69
N VAL A 55 -6.75 -3.45 -0.41
CA VAL A 55 -6.09 -3.45 -1.72
C VAL A 55 -7.12 -3.31 -2.83
N GLY A 56 -6.94 -2.35 -3.74
CA GLY A 56 -7.75 -2.23 -4.96
C GLY A 56 -7.32 -3.19 -6.07
N ALA A 57 -8.19 -3.42 -7.06
CA ALA A 57 -7.94 -4.40 -8.14
C ALA A 57 -6.66 -4.12 -8.94
N GLU A 58 -6.36 -2.86 -9.24
CA GLU A 58 -5.12 -2.48 -9.95
C GLU A 58 -3.87 -2.77 -9.10
N SER A 59 -3.90 -2.40 -7.81
CA SER A 59 -2.81 -2.71 -6.87
C SER A 59 -2.63 -4.22 -6.69
N CYS A 60 -3.71 -5.01 -6.69
CA CYS A 60 -3.61 -6.46 -6.60
C CYS A 60 -2.94 -7.09 -7.82
N ALA A 61 -3.21 -6.57 -9.02
CA ALA A 61 -2.51 -7.01 -10.23
C ALA A 61 -1.00 -6.75 -10.12
N VAL A 62 -0.61 -5.56 -9.65
CA VAL A 62 0.80 -5.22 -9.44
C VAL A 62 1.46 -6.09 -8.37
N LEU A 63 0.76 -6.39 -7.27
CA LEU A 63 1.28 -7.31 -6.23
C LEU A 63 1.59 -8.70 -6.79
N GLY A 64 0.76 -9.19 -7.72
CA GLY A 64 1.00 -10.46 -8.41
C GLY A 64 2.14 -10.45 -9.42
N GLU A 65 2.63 -9.27 -9.82
CA GLU A 65 3.79 -9.10 -10.71
C GLU A 65 5.05 -8.68 -9.94
N THR A 66 4.93 -8.42 -8.64
CA THR A 66 6.03 -7.97 -7.80
C THR A 66 6.91 -9.16 -7.40
N ASP A 67 8.22 -9.01 -7.60
CA ASP A 67 9.21 -10.07 -7.37
C ASP A 67 8.82 -11.37 -8.09
N ASP A 68 8.75 -12.49 -7.36
CA ASP A 68 8.33 -13.81 -7.87
C ASP A 68 6.90 -14.17 -7.41
N ASN A 69 6.12 -13.20 -6.91
CA ASN A 69 4.75 -13.48 -6.47
C ASN A 69 3.89 -14.11 -7.58
N ALA A 70 2.89 -14.89 -7.18
CA ALA A 70 2.04 -15.61 -8.12
C ALA A 70 0.57 -15.65 -7.68
N ASP A 71 -0.30 -16.01 -8.63
CA ASP A 71 -1.71 -16.33 -8.40
C ASP A 71 -2.51 -15.22 -7.68
N ALA A 72 -2.21 -13.95 -7.98
CA ALA A 72 -2.92 -12.81 -7.39
C ALA A 72 -4.39 -12.74 -7.84
N VAL A 73 -5.29 -12.66 -6.86
CA VAL A 73 -6.73 -12.57 -7.05
C VAL A 73 -7.30 -11.49 -6.14
N HIS A 74 -7.95 -10.49 -6.75
CA HIS A 74 -8.65 -9.42 -6.03
C HIS A 74 -10.05 -9.87 -5.58
N ALA A 75 -10.47 -9.38 -4.42
CA ALA A 75 -11.84 -9.49 -3.91
C ALA A 75 -12.31 -8.13 -3.35
N GLU A 76 -13.59 -7.81 -3.47
CA GLU A 76 -14.16 -6.55 -2.95
C GLU A 76 -14.30 -6.53 -1.41
N GLY A 77 -14.18 -7.69 -0.76
CA GLY A 77 -14.31 -7.85 0.69
C GLY A 77 -12.99 -7.86 1.44
N ALA A 78 -13.07 -8.08 2.74
CA ALA A 78 -11.92 -8.32 3.59
C ALA A 78 -11.29 -9.71 3.32
N CYS A 79 -10.02 -9.85 3.66
CA CYS A 79 -9.34 -11.14 3.69
C CYS A 79 -10.06 -12.13 4.63
N PRO A 80 -10.12 -13.43 4.27
CA PRO A 80 -10.81 -14.43 5.07
C PRO A 80 -10.14 -14.60 6.45
N ALA A 81 -10.95 -14.90 7.47
CA ALA A 81 -10.42 -15.22 8.81
C ALA A 81 -10.15 -16.71 9.01
N GLU A 82 -10.65 -17.57 8.12
CA GLU A 82 -10.49 -19.02 8.17
C GLU A 82 -9.02 -19.39 7.92
N ASP A 83 -8.50 -20.36 8.70
CA ASP A 83 -7.12 -20.87 8.64
C ASP A 83 -6.02 -19.79 8.77
N LEU A 84 -6.37 -18.61 9.30
CA LEU A 84 -5.42 -17.54 9.57
C LEU A 84 -4.41 -18.00 10.63
N ILE A 85 -3.12 -17.80 10.35
CA ILE A 85 -2.02 -18.02 11.31
C ILE A 85 -1.75 -16.74 12.09
N GLY A 86 -1.79 -15.61 11.38
CA GLY A 86 -1.64 -14.28 11.95
C GLY A 86 -1.54 -13.22 10.87
N SER A 87 -1.46 -11.98 11.29
CA SER A 87 -1.41 -10.80 10.43
C SER A 87 -0.19 -9.96 10.77
N CYS A 88 0.44 -9.41 9.74
CA CYS A 88 1.42 -8.34 9.87
C CYS A 88 0.75 -7.01 9.56
N ASP A 89 0.55 -6.17 10.56
CA ASP A 89 0.01 -4.82 10.42
C ASP A 89 1.12 -3.86 10.01
N LYS A 90 1.06 -3.33 8.79
CA LYS A 90 2.04 -2.37 8.23
C LYS A 90 1.56 -0.92 8.39
N GLY A 91 0.50 -0.67 9.16
CA GLY A 91 -0.14 0.63 9.32
C GLY A 91 -1.16 0.95 8.24
N ASP A 92 -0.72 1.02 6.97
CA ASP A 92 -1.62 1.35 5.85
C ASP A 92 -2.35 0.11 5.32
N THR A 93 -1.69 -1.05 5.37
CA THR A 93 -2.27 -2.35 5.01
C THR A 93 -1.89 -3.43 6.01
N LYS A 94 -2.67 -4.50 5.98
CA LYS A 94 -2.51 -5.70 6.78
C LYS A 94 -2.23 -6.87 5.85
N LEU A 95 -1.10 -7.53 6.06
CA LEU A 95 -0.72 -8.73 5.34
C LEU A 95 -1.06 -9.97 6.19
N ARG A 96 -2.07 -10.72 5.78
CA ARG A 96 -2.55 -11.92 6.47
C ARG A 96 -1.87 -13.17 5.94
N TYR A 97 -1.43 -14.05 6.83
CA TYR A 97 -0.73 -15.28 6.49
C TYR A 97 -1.58 -16.52 6.79
N TYR A 98 -1.71 -17.42 5.82
CA TYR A 98 -2.46 -18.69 5.91
C TYR A 98 -1.56 -19.93 5.81
N SER A 99 -0.24 -19.72 5.75
CA SER A 99 0.76 -20.78 5.69
C SER A 99 2.08 -20.28 6.29
N GLY A 100 2.88 -21.20 6.81
CA GLY A 100 4.16 -20.90 7.45
C GLY A 100 4.15 -21.21 8.94
N ASP A 101 5.27 -20.91 9.60
CA ASP A 101 5.40 -21.00 11.05
C ASP A 101 5.20 -19.62 11.68
N ALA A 102 4.32 -19.51 12.69
CA ALA A 102 3.97 -18.24 13.32
C ALA A 102 5.19 -17.48 13.88
N GLY A 103 6.16 -18.18 14.48
CA GLY A 103 7.35 -17.54 15.04
C GLY A 103 8.27 -16.96 13.96
N GLY A 104 8.44 -17.68 12.85
CA GLY A 104 9.16 -17.17 11.68
C GLY A 104 8.47 -15.97 11.02
N LEU A 105 7.14 -16.02 10.93
CA LEU A 105 6.32 -14.95 10.36
C LEU A 105 6.33 -13.69 11.21
N GLU A 106 6.27 -13.81 12.55
CA GLU A 106 6.39 -12.69 13.48
C GLU A 106 7.73 -11.97 13.31
N ILE A 107 8.83 -12.73 13.23
CA ILE A 107 10.16 -12.17 12.98
C ILE A 107 10.21 -11.47 11.61
N GLY A 108 9.64 -12.11 10.58
CA GLY A 108 9.55 -11.54 9.23
C GLY A 108 8.73 -10.26 9.17
N CYS A 109 7.65 -10.17 9.95
CA CYS A 109 6.82 -8.97 10.07
C CYS A 109 7.61 -7.80 10.67
N GLY A 110 8.38 -8.06 11.73
CA GLY A 110 9.25 -7.03 12.33
C GLY A 110 10.29 -6.48 11.36
N PHE A 111 10.84 -7.31 10.45
CA PHE A 111 11.76 -6.84 9.40
C PHE A 111 11.07 -6.00 8.31
N GLN A 112 9.78 -6.23 8.08
CA GLN A 112 8.95 -5.42 7.18
C GLN A 112 8.48 -4.11 7.82
N GLY A 113 8.82 -3.86 9.09
CA GLY A 113 8.41 -2.68 9.84
C GLY A 113 6.96 -2.74 10.33
N GLY A 114 6.34 -3.92 10.33
CA GLY A 114 4.99 -4.13 10.83
C GLY A 114 4.94 -4.65 12.25
N GLU A 115 3.73 -4.69 12.82
CA GLU A 115 3.41 -5.29 14.10
C GLU A 115 2.64 -6.61 13.90
N TRP A 116 3.10 -7.66 14.57
CA TRP A 116 2.52 -9.00 14.42
C TRP A 116 1.28 -9.19 15.31
N GLU A 117 0.23 -9.72 14.73
CA GLU A 117 -1.03 -10.08 15.39
C GLU A 117 -1.30 -11.57 15.17
N SER A 118 -1.17 -12.38 16.22
CA SER A 118 -1.49 -13.82 16.14
C SER A 118 -2.98 -14.07 15.94
N ALA A 119 -3.34 -15.08 15.15
CA ALA A 119 -4.71 -15.60 15.14
C ALA A 119 -4.94 -16.47 16.40
N GLU A 120 -5.90 -16.07 17.23
CA GLU A 120 -6.27 -16.77 18.47
C GLU A 120 -7.40 -17.78 18.26
#